data_AF-A0A7C4PRI8-F1
#
_entry.id   AF-A0A7C4PRI8-F1
#
_cell.length_a   1.000
_cell.length_b   1.000
_cell.length_c   1.000
_cell.angle_alpha   90.00
_cell.angle_beta   90.00
_cell.angle_gamma   90.00
#
_symmetry.space_group_name_H-M   'P 1'
#
loop_
_entity.id
_entity.type
_entity.pdbx_description
1 polymer ?
#
loop_
_entity_poly.entity_id
_entity_poly.type
_entity_poly.pdbx_seq_one_letter_code
_entity_poly.pdbx_strand_id
1 'polypeptide(L)'
;MRFAIEVGEVARQRVEFYFNQLLGLTIIRANGREIKKKVRLFSEPLVDAHELDLDGLERLRVRIEKHRQWLVSSRYLIYVNDRLVQHFQGV
;
A
#
# COMPACT_ATOMS: atom_id res chain seq x y z
N MET A 1 2.47 5.81 -9.01
CA MET A 1 1.30 6.07 -8.14
C MET A 1 1.74 6.51 -6.75
N ARG A 2 1.05 7.48 -6.14
CA ARG A 2 1.26 7.88 -4.75
C ARG A 2 -0.09 8.15 -4.09
N PHE A 3 -0.29 7.66 -2.87
CA PHE A 3 -1.45 8.00 -2.05
C PHE A 3 -1.09 7.96 -0.57
N ALA A 4 -1.94 8.58 0.25
CA ALA A 4 -1.87 8.49 1.71
C ALA A 4 -3.28 8.29 2.24
N ILE A 5 -3.40 7.48 3.29
CA ILE A 5 -4.67 7.21 3.99
C ILE A 5 -4.47 7.38 5.49
N GLU A 6 -5.53 7.77 6.18
CA GLU A 6 -5.59 7.75 7.64
C GLU A 6 -6.40 6.53 8.08
N VAL A 7 -5.84 5.75 9.01
CA VAL A 7 -6.44 4.53 9.55
C VAL A 7 -6.43 4.58 11.07
N GLY A 8 -7.39 3.91 11.71
CA GLY A 8 -7.52 3.89 13.16
C GLY A 8 -8.66 4.79 13.66
N GLU A 9 -9.44 4.26 14.58
CA GLU A 9 -10.58 4.97 15.19
C GLU A 9 -10.14 5.75 16.43
N VAL A 10 -9.24 5.17 17.23
CA VAL A 10 -8.75 5.73 18.49
C VAL A 10 -7.48 6.54 18.26
N ALA A 11 -6.55 6.00 17.48
CA ALA A 11 -5.28 6.63 17.18
C ALA A 11 -5.09 6.68 15.66
N ARG A 12 -5.39 7.84 15.07
CA ARG A 12 -5.19 8.04 13.62
C ARG A 12 -3.73 7.86 13.26
N GLN A 13 -3.47 6.87 12.42
CA GLN A 13 -2.16 6.58 11.84
C GLN A 13 -2.20 6.85 10.35
N ARG A 14 -1.16 7.50 9.84
CA ARG A 14 -1.04 7.83 8.43
C ARG A 14 -0.20 6.79 7.71
N VAL A 15 -0.80 6.11 6.74
CA VAL A 15 -0.09 5.17 5.86
C VAL A 15 0.10 5.82 4.49
N GLU A 16 1.34 5.88 4.03
CA GLU A 16 1.70 6.44 2.74
C GLU A 16 2.26 5.35 1.84
N PHE A 17 1.78 5.32 0.60
CA PHE A 17 2.23 4.39 -0.42
C PHE A 17 2.79 5.15 -1.61
N TYR A 18 3.92 4.68 -2.12
CA TYR A 18 4.55 5.18 -3.32
C TYR A 18 5.02 4.03 -4.20
N PHE A 19 4.64 4.08 -5.48
CA PHE A 19 5.12 3.17 -6.51
C PHE A 19 5.67 3.95 -7.71
N ASN A 20 6.92 3.70 -8.06
CA ASN A 20 7.57 4.17 -9.27
C ASN A 20 7.58 3.04 -10.30
N GLN A 21 6.82 3.21 -11.39
CA GLN A 21 6.68 2.21 -12.44
C GLN A 21 7.98 1.98 -13.22
N LEU A 22 8.74 3.04 -13.50
CA LEU A 22 9.99 2.94 -14.26
C LEU A 22 11.06 2.12 -13.51
N LEU A 23 11.13 2.30 -12.19
CA LEU A 23 12.12 1.64 -11.35
C LEU A 23 11.60 0.36 -10.69
N GLY A 24 10.32 0.05 -10.83
CA GLY A 24 9.65 -1.01 -10.06
C GLY A 24 9.81 -0.82 -8.54
N LEU A 25 9.95 0.44 -8.08
CA LEU A 25 10.24 0.77 -6.69
C LEU A 25 8.94 1.03 -5.93
N THR A 26 8.72 0.26 -4.88
CA THR A 26 7.65 0.45 -3.90
C THR A 26 8.22 0.93 -2.58
N ILE A 27 7.65 2.00 -2.02
CA ILE A 27 7.95 2.52 -0.68
C ILE A 27 6.64 2.63 0.09
N ILE A 28 6.62 2.13 1.32
CA ILE A 28 5.49 2.26 2.24
C ILE A 28 5.99 2.87 3.55
N ARG A 29 5.29 3.92 4.00
CA ARG A 29 5.59 4.62 5.24
C ARG A 29 4.38 4.57 6.17
N ALA A 30 4.66 4.48 7.46
CA ALA A 30 3.68 4.66 8.52
C ALA A 30 4.14 5.82 9.39
N ASN A 31 3.28 6.83 9.58
CA ASN A 31 3.57 8.04 10.35
C ASN A 31 4.89 8.71 9.94
N GLY A 32 5.16 8.75 8.62
CA GLY A 32 6.38 9.31 8.05
C GLY A 32 7.63 8.41 8.11
N ARG A 33 7.60 7.31 8.87
CA ARG A 33 8.70 6.34 8.93
C ARG A 33 8.59 5.31 7.82
N GLU A 34 9.66 5.07 7.08
CA GLU A 34 9.73 3.98 6.10
C GLU A 34 9.67 2.62 6.79
N ILE A 35 8.63 1.85 6.48
CA ILE A 35 8.41 0.49 7.01
C ILE A 35 8.80 -0.56 5.97
N LYS A 36 8.61 -0.24 4.68
CA LYS A 36 8.92 -1.16 3.59
C LYS A 36 9.47 -0.41 2.40
N LYS A 37 10.54 -0.95 1.81
CA LYS A 37 11.10 -0.55 0.53
C LYS A 37 11.45 -1.79 -0.28
N LYS A 38 10.96 -1.85 -1.51
CA LYS A 38 11.12 -3.00 -2.41
C LYS A 38 11.38 -2.50 -3.82
N VAL A 39 12.40 -3.05 -4.48
CA VAL A 39 12.68 -2.79 -5.90
C VAL A 39 12.46 -4.10 -6.66
N ARG A 40 11.67 -4.06 -7.74
CA ARG A 40 11.44 -5.23 -8.60
C ARG A 40 11.30 -4.80 -10.05
N LEU A 41 12.38 -4.96 -10.81
CA LEU A 41 12.47 -4.59 -12.23
C LEU A 41 11.95 -5.68 -13.18
N PHE A 42 11.91 -6.94 -12.74
CA PHE A 42 11.50 -8.09 -13.54
C PHE A 42 10.47 -8.95 -12.79
N SER A 43 9.50 -9.51 -13.53
CA SER A 43 8.52 -10.49 -13.02
C SER A 43 7.62 -9.96 -11.90
N GLU A 44 6.97 -8.81 -12.12
CA GLU A 44 5.95 -8.34 -11.18
C GLU A 44 4.70 -9.25 -11.23
N PRO A 45 4.24 -9.79 -10.07
CA PRO A 45 3.07 -10.66 -10.04
C PRO A 45 1.81 -9.88 -10.45
N LEU A 46 0.77 -10.61 -10.85
CA LEU A 46 -0.55 -10.01 -11.12
C LEU A 46 -1.11 -9.28 -9.89
N VAL A 47 -0.80 -9.78 -8.69
CA VAL A 47 -1.14 -9.16 -7.41
C VAL A 47 0.11 -9.10 -6.55
N ASP A 48 0.55 -7.89 -6.17
CA ASP A 48 1.58 -7.69 -5.14
C ASP A 48 0.89 -7.21 -3.85
N ALA A 49 0.94 -8.04 -2.81
CA ALA A 49 0.31 -7.76 -1.53
C ALA A 49 1.34 -7.32 -0.48
N HIS A 50 1.01 -6.28 0.27
CA HIS A 50 1.83 -5.73 1.33
C HIS A 50 1.00 -5.68 2.61
N GLU A 51 1.32 -6.55 3.55
CA GLU A 51 0.74 -6.54 4.90
C GLU A 51 1.66 -5.75 5.84
N LEU A 52 1.04 -4.94 6.68
CA LEU A 52 1.67 -4.06 7.65
C LEU A 52 0.86 -4.20 8.93
N ASP A 53 1.49 -4.65 10.00
CA ASP A 53 0.94 -4.51 11.34
C ASP A 53 1.43 -3.16 11.89
N LEU A 54 0.49 -2.26 12.18
CA LEU A 54 0.76 -0.99 12.81
C LEU A 54 0.55 -1.15 14.31
N ASP A 55 1.65 -1.05 15.06
CA ASP A 55 1.62 -1.09 16.52
C ASP A 55 1.34 0.31 17.09
N GLY A 56 0.44 0.39 18.07
CA GLY A 56 -0.01 1.63 18.68
C GLY A 56 -1.03 1.35 19.79
N LEU A 57 -1.91 2.32 20.08
CA LEU A 57 -3.03 2.13 21.01
C LEU A 57 -4.06 1.10 20.54
N GLU A 58 -4.11 0.85 19.23
CA GLU A 58 -4.91 -0.17 18.58
C GLU A 58 -4.03 -0.96 17.61
N ARG A 59 -4.26 -2.28 17.53
CA ARG A 59 -3.57 -3.14 16.57
C ARG A 59 -4.30 -3.06 15.23
N LEU A 60 -3.67 -2.47 14.23
CA LEU A 60 -4.24 -2.34 12.89
C LEU A 60 -3.43 -3.16 11.89
N ARG A 61 -4.12 -4.06 11.18
CA ARG A 61 -3.53 -4.74 10.02
C ARG A 61 -3.93 -4.01 8.76
N VAL A 62 -2.96 -3.35 8.12
CA VAL A 62 -3.15 -2.70 6.83
C VAL A 62 -2.61 -3.59 5.73
N ARG A 63 -3.46 -3.94 4.78
CA ARG A 63 -3.07 -4.70 3.58
C ARG A 63 -3.28 -3.86 2.35
N ILE A 64 -2.21 -3.65 1.59
CA ILE A 64 -2.23 -2.94 0.31
C ILE A 64 -1.98 -3.96 -0.79
N GLU A 65 -2.94 -4.13 -1.68
CA GLU A 65 -2.82 -4.99 -2.86
C GLU A 65 -2.70 -4.13 -4.12
N LYS A 66 -1.62 -4.33 -4.86
CA LYS A 66 -1.43 -3.79 -6.21
C LYS A 66 -1.77 -4.87 -7.21
N HIS A 67 -2.89 -4.68 -7.91
CA HIS A 67 -3.34 -5.52 -9.00
C HIS A 67 -2.87 -4.91 -10.32
N ARG A 68 -2.01 -5.61 -11.05
CA ARG A 68 -1.60 -5.19 -12.38
C ARG A 68 -2.75 -5.42 -13.35
N GLN A 69 -3.19 -4.36 -14.01
CA GLN A 69 -4.07 -4.44 -15.16
C GLN A 69 -3.21 -4.29 -16.44
N TRP A 70 -3.77 -4.69 -17.58
CA TRP A 70 -3.09 -4.71 -18.88
C TRP A 70 -2.07 -3.56 -19.07
N LEU A 71 -0.84 -3.95 -19.41
CA LEU A 71 0.39 -3.20 -19.78
C LEU A 71 0.75 -1.92 -19.00
N VAL A 72 -0.20 -1.06 -18.62
CA VAL A 72 0.04 0.28 -18.11
C VAL A 72 -0.75 0.56 -16.82
N SER A 73 -1.98 0.05 -16.70
CA SER A 73 -2.82 0.38 -15.55
C SER A 73 -2.58 -0.53 -14.34
N SER A 74 -2.85 -0.01 -13.15
CA SER A 74 -2.82 -0.78 -11.91
C SER A 74 -3.94 -0.37 -10.99
N ARG A 75 -4.59 -1.35 -10.37
CA ARG A 75 -5.62 -1.15 -9.36
C ARG A 75 -5.00 -1.37 -7.98
N TYR A 76 -5.33 -0.50 -7.04
CA TYR A 76 -4.83 -0.55 -5.68
C TYR A 76 -6.01 -0.72 -4.73
N LEU A 77 -5.99 -1.78 -3.93
CA LEU A 77 -7.01 -2.08 -2.92
C LEU A 77 -6.37 -1.99 -1.55
N ILE A 78 -6.99 -1.23 -0.65
CA ILE A 78 -6.49 -1.07 0.71
C ILE A 78 -7.51 -1.64 1.67
N TYR A 79 -7.04 -2.58 2.48
CA TYR A 79 -7.79 -3.22 3.53
C TYR A 79 -7.25 -2.81 4.89
N VAL A 80 -8.15 -2.59 5.85
CA VAL A 80 -7.82 -2.40 7.26
C VAL A 80 -8.60 -3.45 8.04
N ASN A 81 -7.90 -4.30 8.78
CA ASN A 81 -8.49 -5.45 9.50
C ASN A 81 -9.41 -6.27 8.57
N ASP A 82 -8.88 -6.61 7.39
CA ASP A 82 -9.55 -7.38 6.32
C ASP A 82 -10.79 -6.73 5.68
N ARG A 83 -11.14 -5.49 6.05
CA ARG A 83 -12.21 -4.71 5.41
C ARG A 83 -11.65 -3.79 4.35
N LEU A 84 -12.20 -3.82 3.14
CA LEU A 84 -11.83 -2.87 2.08
C LEU A 84 -12.27 -1.46 2.47
N VAL A 85 -11.32 -0.57 2.69
CA VAL A 85 -11.60 0.83 3.08
C VAL A 85 -11.48 1.78 1.89
N GLN A 86 -10.57 1.50 0.98
CA GLN A 86 -10.30 2.40 -0.14
C GLN A 86 -9.80 1.66 -1.36
N HIS A 87 -10.09 2.26 -2.51
CA HIS A 87 -9.72 1.79 -3.83
C HIS A 87 -9.16 2.95 -4.63
N PHE A 88 -8.02 2.71 -5.30
CA PHE A 88 -7.47 3.63 -6.28
C PHE A 88 -7.22 2.91 -7.60
N GLN A 89 -7.28 3.67 -8.70
CA GLN A 89 -6.90 3.21 -10.02
C GLN A 89 -5.82 4.14 -10.56
N GLY A 90 -4.66 3.57 -10.90
CA GLY A 90 -3.57 4.26 -11.57
C GLY A 90 -3.55 3.90 -13.04
N VAL A 91 -3.24 4.90 -13.87
CA VAL A 91 -2.95 4.77 -15.31
C VAL A 91 -1.46 4.89 -15.51
#